data_AF-A0A2T4DA52-F1
#
_entry.id   AF-A0A2T4DA52-F1
#
_cell.length_a   1.000
_cell.length_b   1.000
_cell.length_c   1.000
_cell.angle_alpha   90.00
_cell.angle_beta   90.00
_cell.angle_gamma   90.00
#
_symmetry.space_group_name_H-M   'P 1'
#
loop_
_entity.id
_entity.type
_entity.pdbx_description
1 polymer ?
#
loop_
_entity_poly.entity_id
_entity_poly.type
_entity_poly.pdbx_seq_one_letter_code
_entity_poly.pdbx_strand_id
1 'polypeptide(L)'
;HLDANMLALNKRSVPVLSLPYLGIIALVAILTIPKAWRGLQPVDGWIMLGAYAAFLAHAIIRGRKEGEKVKWTQKKIWLSIAGAIAIAAGAFFIVKATENIVSALGISQIVGGLFITGIMTTAPEVFKTWSVVKGGEVTAGTTSVIADNAITMTVAFFPLALVSTPVQDFQLYWVNLAFVGLMPLLYSLFVHQSKDLHGFSRWQVFVFDAA
;
A
#
# COMPACT_ATOMS: atom_id res chain seq x y z
N HIS A 1 -9.59 25.99 -7.93
CA HIS A 1 -9.52 24.56 -7.54
C HIS A 1 -10.83 23.99 -6.99
N LEU A 2 -11.84 24.80 -6.61
CA LEU A 2 -13.17 24.33 -6.19
C LEU A 2 -14.24 24.34 -7.30
N ASP A 3 -13.98 24.95 -8.47
CA ASP A 3 -14.94 25.03 -9.59
C ASP A 3 -14.75 23.97 -10.68
N ALA A 4 -13.79 23.06 -10.52
CA ALA A 4 -13.68 21.90 -11.40
C ALA A 4 -14.24 20.69 -10.64
N ASN A 5 -15.38 20.17 -11.09
CA ASN A 5 -16.03 18.94 -10.61
C ASN A 5 -15.17 17.65 -10.81
N MET A 6 -13.84 17.75 -10.80
CA MET A 6 -12.91 16.64 -11.04
C MET A 6 -11.62 16.78 -10.23
N LEU A 7 -11.22 15.67 -9.59
CA LEU A 7 -9.91 15.50 -8.96
C LEU A 7 -8.87 15.25 -10.06
N ALA A 8 -8.25 16.30 -10.60
CA ALA A 8 -7.24 16.19 -11.64
C ALA A 8 -5.96 15.50 -11.11
N LEU A 9 -5.66 14.31 -11.63
CA LEU A 9 -4.42 13.59 -11.36
C LEU A 9 -3.39 13.87 -12.46
N ASN A 10 -2.13 14.06 -12.08
CA ASN A 10 -1.06 14.37 -13.01
C ASN A 10 -0.79 13.17 -13.97
N LYS A 11 -0.73 13.43 -15.28
CA LYS A 11 -0.52 12.44 -16.37
C LYS A 11 0.69 11.50 -16.18
N ARG A 12 1.63 11.85 -15.29
CA ARG A 12 2.85 11.07 -15.03
C ARG A 12 2.73 9.99 -13.94
N SER A 13 1.70 10.02 -13.10
CA SER A 13 1.57 9.09 -11.95
C SER A 13 1.33 7.65 -12.39
N VAL A 14 0.73 7.46 -13.56
CA VAL A 14 0.10 6.20 -13.99
C VAL A 14 1.13 5.22 -14.56
N PRO A 15 1.94 5.60 -15.58
CA PRO A 15 2.97 4.70 -16.11
C PRO A 15 4.19 4.54 -15.18
N VAL A 16 4.40 5.47 -14.25
CA VAL A 16 5.55 5.43 -13.34
C VAL A 16 5.25 4.66 -12.05
N LEU A 17 3.96 4.53 -11.67
CA LEU A 17 3.60 3.98 -10.36
C LEU A 17 2.60 2.82 -10.44
N SER A 18 1.53 2.94 -11.22
CA SER A 18 0.48 1.89 -11.30
C SER A 18 0.95 0.65 -12.07
N LEU A 19 1.61 0.83 -13.21
CA LEU A 19 2.14 -0.27 -14.03
C LEU A 19 3.20 -1.12 -13.28
N PRO A 20 4.21 -0.51 -12.64
CA PRO A 20 5.16 -1.27 -11.84
C PRO A 20 4.51 -1.98 -10.65
N TYR A 21 3.51 -1.35 -10.01
CA TYR A 21 2.79 -1.98 -8.90
C TYR A 21 1.95 -3.19 -9.35
N LEU A 22 1.29 -3.11 -10.52
CA LEU A 22 0.64 -4.27 -11.13
C LEU A 22 1.65 -5.38 -11.46
N GLY A 23 2.85 -5.01 -11.90
CA GLY A 23 3.96 -5.95 -12.08
C GLY A 23 4.39 -6.63 -10.78
N ILE A 24 4.44 -5.90 -9.66
CA ILE A 24 4.70 -6.46 -8.32
C ILE A 24 3.60 -7.45 -7.94
N ILE A 25 2.33 -7.10 -8.14
CA ILE A 25 1.20 -7.99 -7.83
C ILE A 25 1.28 -9.27 -8.68
N ALA A 26 1.57 -9.15 -9.97
CA ALA A 26 1.74 -10.29 -10.86
C ALA A 26 2.92 -11.18 -10.42
N LEU A 27 4.03 -10.57 -10.00
CA LEU A 27 5.19 -11.29 -9.47
C LEU A 27 4.83 -12.07 -8.20
N VAL A 28 4.20 -11.42 -7.22
CA VAL A 28 3.71 -12.08 -6.00
C VAL A 28 2.81 -13.25 -6.38
N ALA A 29 1.90 -13.04 -7.34
CA ALA A 29 0.98 -14.09 -7.75
C ALA A 29 1.69 -15.31 -8.34
N ILE A 30 2.70 -15.09 -9.19
CA ILE A 30 3.50 -16.17 -9.80
C ILE A 30 4.30 -16.92 -8.74
N LEU A 31 4.82 -16.23 -7.73
CA LEU A 31 5.63 -16.86 -6.69
C LEU A 31 4.77 -17.69 -5.73
N THR A 32 3.53 -17.28 -5.42
CA THR A 32 2.81 -17.88 -4.28
C THR A 32 1.69 -18.85 -4.65
N ILE A 33 1.18 -18.82 -5.87
CA ILE A 33 0.00 -19.59 -6.30
C ILE A 33 0.31 -21.00 -6.85
N PRO A 34 1.40 -21.23 -7.62
CA PRO A 34 1.68 -22.52 -8.23
C PRO A 34 1.71 -23.66 -7.21
N LYS A 35 1.04 -24.78 -7.54
CA LYS A 35 0.93 -25.94 -6.64
C LYS A 35 2.28 -26.53 -6.22
N ALA A 36 3.33 -26.36 -7.04
CA ALA A 36 4.65 -26.93 -6.81
C ALA A 36 5.41 -26.29 -5.64
N TRP A 37 5.19 -25.00 -5.36
CA TRP A 37 5.92 -24.24 -4.33
C TRP A 37 5.01 -23.29 -3.53
N ARG A 38 3.71 -23.62 -3.47
CA ARG A 38 2.68 -22.77 -2.85
C ARG A 38 3.05 -22.39 -1.42
N GLY A 39 3.17 -21.09 -1.18
CA GLY A 39 3.67 -20.56 0.08
C GLY A 39 4.55 -19.35 -0.15
N LEU A 40 5.08 -18.83 0.95
CA LEU A 40 6.16 -17.85 0.93
C LEU A 40 7.45 -18.57 1.33
N GLN A 41 8.35 -18.79 0.37
CA GLN A 41 9.68 -19.35 0.62
C GLN A 41 10.69 -18.22 0.87
N PRO A 42 11.81 -18.48 1.56
CA PRO A 42 12.84 -17.47 1.79
C PRO A 42 13.37 -16.86 0.47
N VAL A 43 13.44 -17.67 -0.58
CA VAL A 43 13.85 -17.24 -1.93
C VAL A 43 12.88 -16.20 -2.50
N ASP A 44 11.56 -16.41 -2.33
CA ASP A 44 10.53 -15.48 -2.78
C ASP A 44 10.68 -14.12 -2.10
N GLY A 45 11.03 -14.11 -0.81
CA GLY A 45 11.32 -12.90 -0.06
C GLY A 45 12.46 -12.08 -0.68
N TRP A 46 13.58 -12.74 -1.02
CA TRP A 46 14.71 -12.07 -1.68
C TRP A 46 14.35 -11.56 -3.08
N ILE A 47 13.55 -12.32 -3.83
CA ILE A 47 13.03 -11.89 -5.14
C ILE A 47 12.16 -10.63 -5.00
N MET A 48 11.27 -10.60 -4.00
CA MET A 48 10.41 -9.44 -3.72
C MET A 48 11.21 -8.20 -3.31
N LEU A 49 12.25 -8.36 -2.49
CA LEU A 49 13.17 -7.25 -2.16
C LEU A 49 13.89 -6.73 -3.40
N GLY A 50 14.35 -7.62 -4.29
CA GLY A 50 14.95 -7.25 -5.57
C GLY A 50 13.98 -6.48 -6.46
N ALA A 51 12.73 -6.92 -6.54
CA ALA A 51 11.67 -6.23 -7.28
C ALA A 51 11.38 -4.83 -6.70
N TYR A 52 11.34 -4.69 -5.38
CA TYR A 52 11.18 -3.39 -4.72
C TYR A 52 12.38 -2.46 -4.97
N ALA A 53 13.61 -2.99 -4.93
CA ALA A 53 14.80 -2.21 -5.26
C ALA A 53 14.78 -1.72 -6.73
N ALA A 54 14.35 -2.57 -7.67
CA ALA A 54 14.17 -2.19 -9.06
C ALA A 54 13.08 -1.12 -9.23
N PHE A 55 11.95 -1.25 -8.50
CA PHE A 55 10.89 -0.25 -8.46
C PHE A 55 11.40 1.11 -7.93
N LEU A 56 12.15 1.12 -6.82
CA LEU A 56 12.76 2.32 -6.27
C LEU A 56 13.74 2.96 -7.25
N ALA A 57 14.64 2.18 -7.84
CA ALA A 57 15.59 2.67 -8.83
C ALA A 57 14.86 3.32 -10.02
N HIS A 58 13.83 2.65 -10.53
CA HIS A 58 12.99 3.17 -11.60
C HIS A 58 12.30 4.49 -11.24
N ALA A 59 11.73 4.57 -10.04
CA ALA A 59 11.06 5.76 -9.53
C ALA A 59 12.03 6.94 -9.36
N ILE A 60 13.24 6.70 -8.83
CA ILE A 60 14.27 7.73 -8.65
C ILE A 60 14.78 8.23 -10.02
N ILE A 61 15.04 7.34 -10.97
CA ILE A 61 15.58 7.71 -12.29
C ILE A 61 14.55 8.53 -13.09
N ARG A 62 13.28 8.13 -13.10
CA ARG A 62 12.22 8.83 -13.85
C ARG A 62 11.66 10.05 -13.12
N GLY A 63 11.76 10.07 -11.78
CA GLY A 63 11.22 11.11 -10.91
C GLY A 63 12.20 12.25 -10.61
N ARG A 64 13.42 12.23 -11.18
CA ARG A 64 14.46 13.22 -10.92
C ARG A 64 14.07 14.61 -11.48
N LYS A 65 13.30 15.37 -10.69
CA LYS A 65 13.29 16.83 -10.72
C LYS A 65 14.20 17.32 -9.60
N GLU A 66 14.78 18.51 -9.74
CA GLU A 66 15.56 19.15 -8.67
C GLU A 66 14.70 19.20 -7.39
N GLY A 67 15.00 18.33 -6.43
CA GLY A 67 14.30 18.31 -5.16
C GLY A 67 14.62 19.58 -4.37
N GLU A 68 13.64 20.10 -3.63
CA GLU A 68 13.91 21.16 -2.66
C GLU A 68 15.01 20.71 -1.70
N LYS A 69 16.04 21.55 -1.53
CA LYS A 69 17.14 21.27 -0.60
C LYS A 69 16.62 21.43 0.83
N VAL A 70 16.07 20.36 1.38
CA VAL A 70 15.66 20.30 2.79
C VAL A 70 16.91 20.35 3.66
N LYS A 71 17.08 21.45 4.40
CA LYS A 71 18.10 21.52 5.46
C LYS A 71 17.69 20.62 6.61
N TRP A 72 18.48 19.58 6.81
CA TRP A 72 18.39 18.69 7.97
C TRP A 72 18.98 19.38 9.19
N THR A 73 18.17 19.54 10.22
CA THR A 73 18.59 20.05 11.52
C THR A 73 18.59 18.88 12.50
N GLN A 74 19.51 18.88 13.48
CA GLN A 74 19.57 17.83 14.52
C GLN A 74 18.20 17.57 15.17
N LYS A 75 17.42 18.64 15.44
CA LYS A 75 16.05 18.55 15.95
C LYS A 75 15.11 17.75 15.03
N LYS A 76 15.22 17.91 13.70
CA LYS A 76 14.38 17.18 12.73
C LYS A 76 14.77 15.71 12.66
N ILE A 77 16.06 15.40 12.73
CA ILE A 77 16.56 14.01 12.74
C ILE A 77 16.03 13.30 13.99
N TRP A 78 16.22 13.90 15.18
CA TRP A 78 15.74 13.33 16.43
C TRP A 78 14.22 13.13 16.43
N LEU A 79 13.46 14.12 15.95
CA LEU A 79 12.01 14.01 15.85
C LEU A 79 11.57 12.89 14.90
N SER A 80 12.30 12.67 13.80
CA SER A 80 12.01 11.59 12.85
C SER A 80 12.26 10.21 13.46
N ILE A 81 13.38 10.06 14.19
CA ILE A 81 13.72 8.81 14.88
C ILE A 81 12.70 8.52 15.99
N ALA A 82 12.38 9.52 16.82
CA ALA A 82 11.38 9.38 17.88
C ALA A 82 9.99 9.03 17.31
N GLY A 83 9.60 9.66 16.19
CA GLY A 83 8.37 9.33 15.47
C GLY A 83 8.34 7.89 14.96
N ALA A 84 9.43 7.40 14.36
CA ALA A 84 9.53 6.02 13.90
C ALA A 84 9.39 5.01 15.05
N ILE A 85 10.04 5.27 16.19
CA ILE A 85 9.92 4.44 17.40
C ILE A 85 8.49 4.45 17.94
N ALA A 86 7.86 5.63 18.00
CA ALA A 86 6.48 5.75 18.47
C ALA A 86 5.49 4.97 17.58
N ILE A 87 5.67 5.00 16.26
CA ILE A 87 4.86 4.21 15.32
C ILE A 87 5.08 2.71 15.53
N ALA A 88 6.33 2.26 15.66
CA ALA A 88 6.64 0.85 15.89
C ALA A 88 6.05 0.33 17.20
N ALA A 89 6.19 1.10 18.28
CA ALA A 89 5.58 0.78 19.58
C ALA A 89 4.05 0.78 19.49
N GLY A 90 3.46 1.78 18.85
CA GLY A 90 2.02 1.87 18.63
C GLY A 90 1.47 0.65 17.88
N ALA A 91 2.14 0.22 16.81
CA ALA A 91 1.77 -0.98 16.06
C ALA A 91 1.78 -2.24 16.95
N PHE A 92 2.81 -2.41 17.79
CA PHE A 92 2.87 -3.52 18.74
C PHE A 92 1.68 -3.52 19.72
N PHE A 93 1.36 -2.38 20.31
CA PHE A 93 0.24 -2.26 21.23
C PHE A 93 -1.12 -2.48 20.55
N ILE A 94 -1.30 -2.04 19.31
CA ILE A 94 -2.52 -2.28 18.52
C ILE A 94 -2.76 -3.78 18.32
N VAL A 95 -1.71 -4.52 17.93
CA VAL A 95 -1.82 -5.98 17.73
C VAL A 95 -2.18 -6.66 19.05
N LYS A 96 -1.48 -6.33 20.14
CA LYS A 96 -1.71 -6.93 21.46
C LYS A 96 -3.11 -6.63 22.01
N ALA A 97 -3.57 -5.39 21.84
CA ALA A 97 -4.92 -5.00 22.24
C ALA A 97 -5.97 -5.76 21.42
N THR A 98 -5.75 -5.93 20.11
CA THR A 98 -6.67 -6.70 19.27
C THR A 98 -6.75 -8.15 19.70
N GLU A 99 -5.62 -8.83 19.92
CA GLU A 99 -5.58 -10.22 20.42
C GLU A 99 -6.42 -10.40 21.70
N ASN A 100 -6.29 -9.45 22.65
CA ASN A 100 -7.02 -9.48 23.91
C ASN A 100 -8.53 -9.26 23.70
N ILE A 101 -8.93 -8.30 22.87
CA ILE A 101 -10.34 -8.02 22.57
C ILE A 101 -10.99 -9.24 21.91
N VAL A 102 -10.32 -9.81 20.90
CA VAL A 102 -10.82 -10.96 20.15
C VAL A 102 -10.96 -12.18 21.05
N SER A 103 -9.98 -12.41 21.93
CA SER A 103 -10.03 -13.50 22.92
C SER A 103 -11.15 -13.30 23.93
N ALA A 104 -11.36 -12.08 24.42
CA ALA A 104 -12.43 -11.77 25.38
C ALA A 104 -13.83 -11.90 24.76
N LEU A 105 -13.98 -11.60 23.47
CA LEU A 105 -15.24 -11.71 22.73
C LEU A 105 -15.49 -13.11 22.14
N GLY A 106 -14.52 -14.02 22.23
CA GLY A 106 -14.62 -15.36 21.63
C GLY A 106 -14.71 -15.35 20.09
N ILE A 107 -14.20 -14.29 19.45
CA ILE A 107 -14.20 -14.13 17.99
C ILE A 107 -12.95 -14.81 17.42
N SER A 108 -12.96 -15.22 16.14
CA SER A 108 -11.76 -15.78 15.52
C SER A 108 -10.65 -14.74 15.37
N GLN A 109 -9.40 -15.17 15.56
CA GLN A 109 -8.20 -14.33 15.33
C GLN A 109 -8.12 -13.81 13.88
N ILE A 110 -8.66 -14.56 12.91
CA ILE A 110 -8.73 -14.13 11.51
C ILE A 110 -9.64 -12.91 11.35
N VAL A 111 -10.83 -12.95 11.96
CA VAL A 111 -11.78 -11.82 11.93
C VAL A 111 -11.20 -10.62 12.66
N GLY A 112 -10.56 -10.84 13.82
CA GLY A 112 -9.86 -9.79 14.56
C GLY A 112 -8.74 -9.12 13.76
N GLY A 113 -7.87 -9.93 13.16
CA GLY A 113 -6.77 -9.43 12.32
C GLY A 113 -7.27 -8.66 11.10
N LEU A 114 -8.28 -9.19 10.40
CA LEU A 114 -8.80 -8.60 9.18
C LEU A 114 -9.57 -7.30 9.41
N PHE A 115 -10.44 -7.26 10.43
CA PHE A 115 -11.38 -6.14 10.63
C PHE A 115 -10.98 -5.16 11.73
N ILE A 116 -10.18 -5.56 12.72
CA ILE A 116 -9.75 -4.68 13.81
C ILE A 116 -8.31 -4.24 13.57
N THR A 117 -7.36 -5.19 13.55
CA THR A 117 -5.94 -4.85 13.39
C THR A 117 -5.68 -4.12 12.08
N GLY A 118 -6.18 -4.63 10.95
CA GLY A 118 -5.95 -4.03 9.63
C GLY A 118 -6.41 -2.57 9.51
N ILE A 119 -7.58 -2.23 10.07
CA ILE A 119 -8.09 -0.84 10.08
C ILE A 119 -7.20 0.03 10.98
N MET A 120 -6.89 -0.46 12.18
CA MET A 120 -6.11 0.30 13.15
C MET A 120 -4.67 0.53 12.68
N THR A 121 -4.06 -0.43 11.98
CA THR A 121 -2.70 -0.26 11.43
C THR A 121 -2.64 0.66 10.23
N THR A 122 -3.75 0.88 9.52
CA THR A 122 -3.83 1.76 8.34
C THR A 122 -4.27 3.20 8.70
N ALA A 123 -4.75 3.41 9.92
CA ALA A 123 -5.22 4.73 10.38
C ALA A 123 -4.16 5.85 10.31
N PRO A 124 -2.88 5.61 10.70
CA PRO A 124 -1.83 6.63 10.56
C PRO A 124 -1.62 7.07 9.11
N GLU A 125 -1.67 6.14 8.16
CA GLU A 125 -1.50 6.38 6.73
C GLU A 125 -2.66 7.19 6.16
N VAL A 126 -3.89 6.90 6.59
CA VAL A 126 -5.09 7.67 6.22
C VAL A 126 -4.94 9.11 6.71
N PHE A 127 -4.55 9.31 7.96
CA PHE A 127 -4.37 10.66 8.53
C PHE A 127 -3.26 11.44 7.81
N LYS A 128 -2.11 10.80 7.56
CA LYS A 128 -0.99 11.40 6.80
C LYS A 128 -1.44 11.82 5.40
N THR A 129 -2.14 10.93 4.69
CA THR A 129 -2.60 11.18 3.33
C THR A 129 -3.62 12.32 3.30
N TRP A 130 -4.58 12.31 4.23
CA TRP A 130 -5.55 13.38 4.39
C TRP A 130 -4.90 14.73 4.65
N SER A 131 -3.90 14.79 5.55
CA SER A 131 -3.16 16.01 5.88
C SER A 131 -2.45 16.60 4.65
N VAL A 132 -1.80 15.76 3.84
CA VAL A 132 -1.11 16.18 2.60
C VAL A 132 -2.10 16.68 1.55
N VAL A 133 -3.19 15.94 1.32
CA VAL A 133 -4.21 16.30 0.33
C VAL A 133 -4.92 17.59 0.72
N LYS A 134 -5.21 17.79 2.02
CA LYS A 134 -5.79 19.05 2.53
C LYS A 134 -4.88 20.25 2.28
N GLY A 135 -3.56 20.04 2.20
CA GLY A 135 -2.58 21.05 1.81
C GLY A 135 -2.56 21.40 0.31
N GLY A 136 -3.41 20.78 -0.51
CA GLY A 136 -3.48 20.99 -1.96
C GLY A 136 -2.63 20.00 -2.79
N GLU A 137 -1.86 19.14 -2.13
CA GLU A 137 -0.91 18.21 -2.76
C GLU A 137 -1.56 16.85 -3.10
N VAL A 138 -2.62 16.88 -3.92
CA VAL A 138 -3.40 15.68 -4.30
C VAL A 138 -2.52 14.61 -4.98
N THR A 139 -1.57 15.05 -5.82
CA THR A 139 -0.65 14.12 -6.50
C THR A 139 0.26 13.43 -5.48
N ALA A 140 0.84 14.16 -4.53
CA ALA A 140 1.69 13.58 -3.50
C ALA A 140 0.91 12.57 -2.63
N GLY A 141 -0.30 12.93 -2.20
CA GLY A 141 -1.19 12.04 -1.44
C GLY A 141 -1.49 10.74 -2.17
N THR A 142 -1.93 10.80 -3.43
CA THR A 142 -2.25 9.61 -4.23
C THR A 142 -1.03 8.75 -4.55
N THR A 143 0.13 9.37 -4.83
CA THR A 143 1.37 8.61 -5.04
C THR A 143 1.84 7.89 -3.78
N SER A 144 1.61 8.49 -2.60
CA SER A 144 1.99 7.86 -1.33
C SER A 144 1.18 6.60 -1.05
N VAL A 145 -0.13 6.60 -1.30
CA VAL A 145 -0.98 5.41 -1.09
C VAL A 145 -0.53 4.24 -1.97
N ILE A 146 -0.22 4.50 -3.23
CA ILE A 146 0.24 3.45 -4.15
C ILE A 146 1.63 2.93 -3.73
N ALA A 147 2.51 3.81 -3.26
CA ALA A 147 3.82 3.41 -2.76
C ALA A 147 3.72 2.53 -1.48
N ASP A 148 2.84 2.89 -0.55
CA ASP A 148 2.58 2.13 0.68
C ASP A 148 2.11 0.70 0.32
N ASN A 149 1.23 0.56 -0.66
CA ASN A 149 0.78 -0.74 -1.16
C ASN A 149 1.87 -1.56 -1.85
N ALA A 150 2.78 -0.91 -2.60
CA ALA A 150 3.92 -1.58 -3.21
C ALA A 150 4.90 -2.11 -2.16
N ILE A 151 5.15 -1.36 -1.08
CA ILE A 151 5.98 -1.78 0.06
C ILE A 151 5.33 -2.96 0.77
N THR A 152 4.02 -2.90 1.02
CA THR A 152 3.28 -4.00 1.66
C THR A 152 3.36 -5.29 0.86
N MET A 153 3.24 -5.22 -0.47
CA MET A 153 3.32 -6.41 -1.35
C MET A 153 4.74 -6.89 -1.64
N THR A 154 5.77 -6.26 -1.07
CA THR A 154 7.17 -6.67 -1.27
C THR A 154 7.90 -6.84 0.04
N VAL A 155 8.15 -5.72 0.73
CA VAL A 155 8.93 -5.64 1.96
C VAL A 155 8.19 -6.29 3.12
N ALA A 156 6.87 -6.05 3.27
CA ALA A 156 6.13 -6.60 4.41
C ALA A 156 5.99 -8.14 4.37
N PHE A 157 6.10 -8.74 3.18
CA PHE A 157 6.15 -10.18 3.01
C PHE A 157 7.52 -10.81 3.35
N PHE A 158 8.60 -10.01 3.37
CA PHE A 158 9.94 -10.55 3.60
C PHE A 158 10.12 -11.28 4.95
N PRO A 159 9.70 -10.74 6.11
CA PRO A 159 9.81 -11.48 7.37
C PRO A 159 9.02 -12.79 7.37
N LEU A 160 7.85 -12.82 6.73
CA LEU A 160 7.02 -14.03 6.60
C LEU A 160 7.68 -15.08 5.69
N ALA A 161 8.39 -14.62 4.65
CA ALA A 161 9.14 -15.46 3.73
C ALA A 161 10.33 -16.14 4.42
N LEU A 162 11.05 -15.41 5.28
CA LEU A 162 12.21 -15.96 6.01
C LEU A 162 11.85 -17.15 6.90
N VAL A 163 10.64 -17.17 7.46
CA VAL A 163 10.15 -18.26 8.33
C VAL A 163 9.43 -19.36 7.53
N SER A 164 9.43 -19.28 6.19
CA SER A 164 8.80 -20.26 5.30
C SER A 164 7.32 -20.49 5.61
N THR A 165 6.49 -19.46 5.41
CA THR A 165 5.07 -19.52 5.78
C THR A 165 4.24 -20.21 4.68
N PRO A 166 3.66 -21.40 4.92
CA PRO A 166 2.79 -22.06 3.95
C PRO A 166 1.42 -21.37 3.88
N VAL A 167 0.81 -21.37 2.69
CA VAL A 167 -0.59 -20.93 2.52
C VAL A 167 -1.50 -22.07 2.99
N GLN A 168 -2.08 -21.92 4.18
CA GLN A 168 -2.99 -22.92 4.77
C GLN A 168 -4.36 -22.92 4.09
N ASP A 169 -4.98 -21.74 3.95
CA ASP A 169 -6.26 -21.57 3.27
C ASP A 169 -6.04 -20.92 1.90
N PHE A 170 -5.98 -21.75 0.86
CA PHE A 170 -5.77 -21.28 -0.51
C PHE A 170 -6.96 -20.45 -1.04
N GLN A 171 -8.19 -20.76 -0.61
CA GLN A 171 -9.38 -20.04 -1.05
C GLN A 171 -9.34 -18.60 -0.51
N LEU A 172 -9.09 -18.45 0.80
CA LEU A 172 -8.95 -17.14 1.43
C LEU A 172 -7.78 -16.36 0.80
N TYR A 173 -6.66 -17.03 0.56
CA TYR A 173 -5.47 -16.38 -0.01
C TYR A 173 -5.69 -15.86 -1.44
N TRP A 174 -6.22 -16.69 -2.35
CA TRP A 174 -6.46 -16.27 -3.73
C TRP A 174 -7.55 -15.19 -3.82
N VAL A 175 -8.62 -15.28 -3.01
CA VAL A 175 -9.65 -14.23 -2.95
C VAL A 175 -9.07 -12.91 -2.48
N ASN A 176 -8.24 -12.93 -1.42
CA ASN A 176 -7.55 -11.74 -0.94
C ASN A 176 -6.63 -11.14 -2.02
N LEU A 177 -5.81 -11.97 -2.67
CA LEU A 177 -4.91 -11.52 -3.73
C LEU A 177 -5.67 -10.92 -4.92
N ALA A 178 -6.80 -11.51 -5.29
CA ALA A 178 -7.68 -10.98 -6.33
C ALA A 178 -8.24 -9.60 -5.95
N PHE A 179 -8.67 -9.41 -4.70
CA PHE A 179 -9.18 -8.13 -4.20
C PHE A 179 -8.09 -7.04 -4.20
N VAL A 180 -6.89 -7.38 -3.72
CA VAL A 180 -5.70 -6.51 -3.76
C VAL A 180 -5.33 -6.15 -5.21
N GLY A 181 -5.43 -7.10 -6.14
CA GLY A 181 -5.17 -6.87 -7.56
C GLY A 181 -6.25 -6.07 -8.30
N LEU A 182 -7.50 -6.17 -7.85
CA LEU A 182 -8.64 -5.49 -8.47
C LEU A 182 -8.55 -3.97 -8.32
N MET A 183 -8.24 -3.47 -7.13
CA MET A 183 -8.21 -2.02 -6.85
C MET A 183 -7.26 -1.23 -7.78
N PRO A 184 -6.00 -1.67 -8.00
CA PRO A 184 -5.07 -0.98 -8.88
C PRO A 184 -5.41 -1.17 -10.36
N LEU A 185 -6.02 -2.30 -10.73
CA LEU A 185 -6.53 -2.52 -12.08
C LEU A 185 -7.66 -1.53 -12.39
N LEU A 186 -8.63 -1.38 -11.48
CA LEU A 186 -9.70 -0.39 -11.59
C LEU A 186 -9.14 1.03 -11.66
N TYR A 187 -8.19 1.37 -10.77
CA TYR A 187 -7.50 2.65 -10.79
C TYR A 187 -6.86 2.93 -12.16
N SER A 188 -6.09 1.97 -12.69
CA SER A 188 -5.43 2.09 -13.99
C SER A 188 -6.43 2.26 -15.14
N LEU A 189 -7.52 1.49 -15.13
CA LEU A 189 -8.55 1.49 -16.17
C LEU A 189 -9.36 2.79 -16.20
N PHE A 190 -9.79 3.29 -15.05
CA PHE A 190 -10.57 4.54 -14.96
C PHE A 190 -9.74 5.76 -15.35
N VAL A 191 -8.47 5.76 -14.99
CA VAL A 191 -7.52 6.78 -15.41
C VAL A 191 -7.34 6.78 -16.93
N HIS A 192 -7.22 5.62 -17.57
CA HIS A 192 -7.01 5.51 -19.02
C HIS A 192 -8.24 5.87 -19.86
N GLN A 193 -9.46 5.72 -19.31
CA GLN A 193 -10.71 6.06 -20.01
C GLN A 193 -11.00 7.57 -20.06
N SER A 194 -10.48 8.38 -19.13
CA SER A 194 -10.72 9.83 -19.10
C SER A 194 -9.79 10.58 -20.06
N LYS A 195 -10.12 10.56 -21.36
CA LYS A 195 -9.29 11.09 -22.46
C LYS A 195 -8.95 12.59 -22.38
N ASP A 196 -9.74 13.44 -21.71
CA ASP A 196 -9.48 14.90 -21.74
C ASP A 196 -8.95 15.52 -20.43
N LEU A 197 -9.22 14.93 -19.25
CA LEU A 197 -8.54 15.24 -17.98
C LEU A 197 -8.68 14.04 -17.03
N HIS A 198 -7.57 13.39 -16.71
CA HIS A 198 -7.54 12.15 -15.93
C HIS A 198 -7.85 12.44 -14.46
N GLY A 199 -9.07 12.14 -14.02
CA GLY A 199 -9.54 12.30 -12.65
C GLY A 199 -10.76 11.44 -12.37
N PHE A 200 -11.15 11.32 -11.10
CA PHE A 200 -12.38 10.62 -10.72
C PHE A 200 -13.59 11.55 -10.91
N SER A 201 -14.59 11.06 -11.65
CA SER A 201 -15.92 11.67 -11.68
C SER A 201 -16.62 11.43 -10.33
N ARG A 202 -17.42 12.38 -9.84
CA ARG A 202 -18.15 12.26 -8.56
C ARG A 202 -19.04 11.00 -8.49
N TRP A 203 -19.51 10.50 -9.63
CA TRP A 203 -20.26 9.24 -9.72
C TRP A 203 -19.40 8.00 -9.46
N GLN A 204 -18.13 8.02 -9.86
CA GLN A 204 -17.20 6.90 -9.60
C GLN A 204 -16.81 6.82 -8.12
N VAL A 205 -16.73 7.97 -7.44
CA VAL A 205 -16.52 8.01 -5.97
C VAL A 205 -17.73 7.43 -5.23
N PHE A 206 -18.95 7.72 -5.71
CA PHE A 206 -20.18 7.20 -5.10
C PHE A 206 -20.34 5.68 -5.23
N VAL A 207 -19.84 5.08 -6.32
CA VAL A 207 -19.82 3.61 -6.49
C VAL A 207 -18.82 2.94 -5.54
N PHE A 208 -17.75 3.64 -5.14
CA PHE A 208 -16.80 3.17 -4.12
C PHE A 208 -17.29 3.37 -2.67
N ASP A 209 -18.12 4.38 -2.41
CA ASP A 209 -18.75 4.60 -1.09
C ASP A 209 -19.93 3.66 -0.82
N ALA A 210 -20.50 3.07 -1.88
CA ALA A 210 -21.66 2.18 -1.81
C ALA A 210 -21.30 0.67 -1.79
N ALA A 211 -20.00 0.32 -1.77
CA ALA A 211 -19.49 -1.04 -1.70
C ALA A 211 -18.76 -1.27 -0.38
#